data_AF-A0A9X4QXU4-F1
#
_entry.id   AF-A0A9X4QXU4-F1
#
_cell.length_a   1.000
_cell.length_b   1.000
_cell.length_c   1.000
_cell.angle_alpha   90.00
_cell.angle_beta   90.00
_cell.angle_gamma   90.00
#
_symmetry.space_group_name_H-M   'P 1'
#
loop_
_entity.id
_entity.type
_entity.pdbx_description
1 polymer ?
#
loop_
_entity_poly.entity_id
_entity_poly.type
_entity_poly.pdbx_seq_one_letter_code
_entity_poly.pdbx_strand_id
1 'polypeptide(L)' 'MVTLIKEIQEVLNCSEIYAQKILEYADGDEGKLNYQIDRQLYKQRNNQAILEVKPQEENRGIKLKQNHNPLDYIQKHKYA' A
#
# COMPACT_ATOMS: atom_id res chain seq x y z
N MET A 1 20.67 -19.87 -1.42
CA MET A 1 19.33 -19.35 -1.80
C MET A 1 18.20 -20.13 -1.18
N VAL A 2 18.07 -21.46 -1.39
CA VAL A 2 16.98 -22.26 -0.77
C VAL A 2 17.01 -22.22 0.77
N THR A 3 18.19 -22.12 1.38
CA THR A 3 18.37 -21.95 2.83
C THR A 3 17.82 -20.62 3.34
N LEU A 4 18.22 -19.51 2.72
CA LEU A 4 17.73 -18.16 3.03
C LEU A 4 16.20 -18.02 2.88
N ILE A 5 15.61 -18.67 1.87
CA ILE A 5 14.15 -18.68 1.70
C ILE A 5 13.49 -19.35 2.91
N LYS A 6 13.96 -20.53 3.32
CA LYS A 6 13.42 -21.25 4.48
C LYS A 6 13.60 -20.46 5.78
N GLU A 7 14.75 -19.84 5.98
CA GLU A 7 15.01 -18.97 7.14
C GLU A 7 13.99 -17.81 7.21
N ILE A 8 13.73 -17.13 6.08
CA ILE A 8 12.74 -16.05 6.02
C ILE A 8 11.32 -16.59 6.27
N GLN A 9 10.98 -17.76 5.72
CA GLN A 9 9.69 -18.40 5.97
C GLN A 9 9.49 -18.73 7.44
N GLU A 10 10.51 -19.26 8.12
CA GLU A 10 10.46 -19.58 9.55
C GLU A 10 10.33 -18.31 10.40
N VAL A 11 11.11 -17.27 10.10
CA VAL A 11 11.09 -16.01 10.86
C VAL A 11 9.77 -15.26 10.70
N LEU A 12 9.23 -15.19 9.47
CA LEU A 12 8.02 -14.40 9.18
C LEU A 12 6.74 -15.24 9.17
N ASN A 13 6.84 -16.56 9.36
CA ASN A 13 5.76 -17.52 9.22
C ASN A 13 4.96 -17.31 7.92
N CYS A 14 5.67 -17.28 6.78
CA CYS A 14 5.12 -16.88 5.49
C CYS A 14 5.27 -17.96 4.40
N SER A 15 4.58 -17.76 3.27
CA SER A 15 4.70 -18.65 2.13
C SER A 15 6.04 -18.48 1.42
N GLU A 16 6.48 -19.53 0.71
CA GLU A 16 7.74 -19.52 -0.05
C GLU A 16 7.78 -18.38 -1.06
N ILE A 17 6.67 -18.16 -1.77
CA ILE A 17 6.51 -17.07 -2.75
C ILE A 17 6.72 -15.70 -2.08
N TYR A 18 6.21 -15.51 -0.86
CA TYR A 18 6.37 -14.26 -0.14
C TYR A 18 7.82 -14.05 0.31
N ALA A 19 8.47 -15.10 0.84
CA ALA A 19 9.88 -15.06 1.20
C ALA A 19 10.78 -14.75 -0.01
N GLN A 20 10.48 -15.33 -1.18
CA GLN A 20 11.18 -15.03 -2.43
C GLN A 20 11.03 -13.55 -2.82
N LYS A 21 9.84 -12.96 -2.66
CA LYS A 21 9.63 -11.52 -2.93
C LYS A 21 10.42 -10.61 -2.00
N ILE A 22 10.65 -11.01 -0.75
CA ILE A 22 11.51 -10.26 0.17
C ILE A 22 12.96 -10.29 -0.31
N LEU A 23 13.45 -11.45 -0.76
CA LEU A 23 14.80 -11.57 -1.33
C LEU A 23 14.96 -10.76 -2.62
N GLU A 24 13.97 -10.83 -3.51
CA GLU A 24 13.96 -10.03 -4.75
C GLU A 24 13.97 -8.52 -4.45
N TYR A 25 13.27 -8.08 -3.40
CA TYR A 25 13.32 -6.68 -2.97
C TYR A 25 14.71 -6.28 -2.45
N ALA A 26 15.37 -7.19 -1.73
CA ALA A 26 16.69 -6.93 -1.16
C ALA A 26 17.78 -6.84 -2.24
N ASP A 27 17.63 -7.56 -3.37
CA ASP A 27 18.56 -7.52 -4.50
C ASP A 27 20.04 -7.74 -4.09
N GLY A 28 20.25 -8.70 -3.16
CA GLY A 28 21.56 -9.01 -2.61
C GLY A 28 22.07 -8.06 -1.51
N ASP A 29 21.34 -6.99 -1.19
CA ASP A 29 21.66 -6.07 -0.10
C ASP A 29 21.11 -6.61 1.25
N GLU A 30 22.02 -7.07 2.09
CA GLU A 30 21.71 -7.61 3.42
C GLU A 30 21.05 -6.58 4.35
N GLY A 31 21.41 -5.30 4.23
CA GLY A 31 20.80 -4.22 5.01
C GLY A 31 19.33 -4.02 4.65
N LYS A 32 19.01 -4.04 3.35
CA LYS A 32 17.61 -3.99 2.88
C LYS A 32 16.82 -5.23 3.27
N LEU A 33 17.46 -6.39 3.25
CA LEU A 33 16.84 -7.65 3.65
C LEU A 33 16.43 -7.59 5.13
N ASN A 34 17.37 -7.28 6.01
CA ASN A 34 17.13 -7.17 7.45
C ASN A 34 16.07 -6.10 7.75
N TYR A 35 16.16 -4.93 7.12
CA TYR A 35 15.16 -3.88 7.27
C TYR A 35 13.73 -4.35 6.90
N GLN A 36 13.57 -5.10 5.80
CA GLN A 36 12.25 -5.61 5.44
C GLN A 36 11.75 -6.66 6.40
N ILE A 37 12.61 -7.58 6.85
CA ILE A 37 12.23 -8.60 7.85
C ILE A 37 11.73 -7.92 9.12
N ASP A 38 12.51 -6.98 9.67
CA ASP A 38 12.15 -6.23 10.88
C ASP A 38 10.84 -5.44 10.70
N ARG A 39 10.66 -4.81 9.54
CA ARG A 39 9.45 -4.06 9.22
C ARG A 39 8.22 -4.97 9.18
N GLN A 40 8.32 -6.17 8.61
CA GLN A 40 7.18 -7.10 8.59
C GLN A 40 6.89 -7.66 9.99
N LEU A 41 7.92 -8.01 10.76
CA LEU A 41 7.76 -8.43 12.16
C LEU A 41 7.09 -7.35 13.01
N TYR A 42 7.49 -6.09 12.85
CA TYR A 42 6.86 -4.97 13.51
C TYR A 42 5.36 -4.88 13.17
N LYS A 43 5.01 -4.97 11.88
CA LYS A 43 3.59 -4.94 11.47
C LYS A 43 2.79 -6.11 12.03
N GLN A 44 3.34 -7.33 12.00
CA GLN A 44 2.68 -8.51 12.54
C GLN A 44 2.41 -8.38 14.04
N ARG A 45 3.33 -7.77 14.79
CA ARG A 45 3.20 -7.58 16.24
C ARG A 45 2.24 -6.45 16.61
N ASN A 46 2.18 -5.38 15.82
CA ASN A 46 1.47 -4.15 16.20
C ASN A 46 0.12 -3.97 15.49
N ASN A 47 -0.12 -4.61 14.35
CA ASN A 47 -1.39 -4.48 13.66
C ASN A 47 -2.46 -5.33 14.35
N GLN A 48 -3.62 -4.72 14.58
CA GLN A 48 -4.80 -5.46 15.01
C GLN A 48 -5.24 -6.42 13.90
N ALA A 49 -5.66 -7.64 14.28
CA ALA A 49 -6.18 -8.62 13.32
C ALA A 49 -7.43 -8.10 12.60
N ILE A 50 -8.29 -7.38 13.32
CA ILE A 50 -9.48 -6.70 12.80
C ILE A 50 -9.48 -5.28 13.38
N LEU A 51 -9.54 -4.28 12.51
CA LEU A 51 -9.69 -2.87 12.90
C LEU A 51 -11.09 -2.41 12.48
N GLU A 52 -11.97 -2.20 13.45
CA GLU A 52 -13.29 -1.63 13.19
C GLU A 52 -13.17 -0.11 13.01
N VAL A 53 -13.35 0.35 11.78
CA VAL A 53 -13.38 1.78 11.46
C VAL A 53 -14.83 2.22 11.36
N LYS A 54 -15.25 3.14 12.24
CA LYS A 54 -16.58 3.75 12.11
C LYS A 54 -16.65 4.49 10.76
N PRO A 55 -17.73 4.32 9.98
CA PRO A 55 -17.92 5.13 8.79
C PRO A 55 -17.94 6.60 9.21
N GLN A 56 -17.10 7.43 8.60
CA GLN A 56 -17.15 8.87 8.81
C GLN A 56 -18.54 9.37 8.40
N GLU A 57 -19.27 9.99 9.32
CA GLU A 57 -20.55 10.66 9.04
C GLU A 57 -20.37 11.96 8.22
N GLU A 58 -19.16 12.26 7.77
CA GLU A 58 -18.85 13.42 6.94
C GLU A 58 -19.12 13.11 5.47
N ASN A 59 -20.39 13.02 5.08
CA ASN A 59 -20.89 13.36 3.73
C ASN A 59 -22.43 13.40 3.65
N ARG A 60 -23.14 13.66 4.75
CA ARG A 60 -24.57 14.01 4.69
C ARG A 60 -24.75 15.53 4.59
N GLY A 61 -24.30 16.14 3.49
CA GLY A 61 -24.63 17.55 3.26
C GLY A 61 -23.74 18.37 2.34
N ILE A 62 -22.65 17.83 1.79
CA ILE A 62 -21.92 18.55 0.75
C ILE A 62 -22.74 18.42 -0.53
N LYS A 63 -23.64 19.38 -0.77
CA LYS A 63 -24.10 19.68 -2.13
C LYS A 63 -22.82 19.89 -2.93
N LEU A 64 -22.46 18.94 -3.79
CA LEU A 64 -21.51 19.16 -4.86
C LEU A 64 -22.05 20.37 -5.63
N LYS A 65 -21.53 21.57 -5.33
CA LYS A 65 -21.69 22.69 -6.24
C LYS A 65 -21.02 22.19 -7.51
N GLN A 66 -21.84 21.94 -8.52
CA GLN A 66 -21.38 21.69 -9.87
C GLN A 66 -20.64 22.96 -10.30
N ASN A 67 -19.35 23.03 -9.95
CA ASN A 67 -18.47 24.02 -10.51
C ASN A 67 -18.38 23.67 -11.99
N HIS A 68 -18.84 24.62 -12.80
CA HIS A 68 -18.87 24.58 -14.26
C HIS A 68 -17.73 23.76 -14.87
N ASN A 69 -18.09 22.91 -15.84
CA ASN A 69 -17.13 22.23 -16.70
C ASN A 69 -16.17 23.27 -17.32
N PRO A 70 -14.83 23.13 -17.15
CA PRO A 70 -13.85 24.01 -17.80
C PRO A 70 -13.95 24.01 -19.34
N LEU A 71 -14.63 23.01 -19.92
CA LEU A 71 -14.85 22.86 -21.35
C LEU A 71 -15.88 23.84 -21.92
N ASP A 72 -16.79 24.40 -21.10
CA ASP A 72 -17.76 25.40 -21.57
C ASP A 72 -17.10 26.73 -21.97
N TYR A 73 -15.92 27.03 -21.40
CA TYR A 73 -15.19 28.27 -21.71
C TYR A 73 -14.50 28.21 -23.09
N ILE A 74 -14.12 27.01 -23.54
CA ILE A 74 -13.34 26.83 -24.77
C ILE A 74 -14.23 26.98 -26.02
N GLN A 75 -15.53 26.70 -25.91
CA GLN A 75 -16.43 26.68 -27.06
C GLN A 75 -16.95 28.06 -27.48
N LYS A 76 -16.88 29.08 -26.61
CA LYS A 76 -17.36 30.45 -26.90
C LYS A 76 -16.37 31.33 -27.69
N HIS A 77 -15.16 30.86 -28.00
CA HIS A 77 -14.14 31.68 -28.67
C HIS A 77 -13.65 31.13 -30.02
N LYS A 78 -14.36 30.17 -30.62
CA LYS A 78 -13.97 29.58 -31.91
C LYS A 78 -14.86 29.89 -33.12
N TYR A 79 -15.87 30.74 -32.96
CA TYR A 79 -16.65 31.25 -34.09
C TYR A 79 -16.94 32.75 -33.87
N ALA A 80 -15.89 33.55 -34.05
CA ALA A 80 -16.04 34.92 -34.53
C ALA A 80 -16.14 34.90 -36.06
#